data_AF-A0A167IJZ9-F1
#
_entry.id   AF-A0A167IJZ9-F1
#
_cell.length_a   1.000
_cell.length_b   1.000
_cell.length_c   1.000
_cell.angle_alpha   90.00
_cell.angle_beta   90.00
_cell.angle_gamma   90.00
#
_symmetry.space_group_name_H-M   'P 1'
#
loop_
_entity.id
_entity.type
_entity.pdbx_description
1 polymer ?
#
loop_
_entity_poly.entity_id
_entity_poly.type
_entity_poly.pdbx_seq_one_letter_code
_entity_poly.pdbx_strand_id
1 'polypeptide(L)'
;LLQTVRLALLPAIYLMENVATEELITKHRKSKDIVEEAIRCKLKILQNDGVVTSLCARPRKTGHALFLLGGQTFMCDKLYLVDQKAKEIIPKADIPSPRKEFSACAIGCKVYITGGRGSENGVSKDVWVYDTLHEEWSKAAPMLVARFGHGSAELKHCLYVVGGHTAATGCLPASPSVSLKQVEQYDPVTNKWTMVAPLREGV
;
A
#
# COMPACT_ATOMS: atom_id res chain seq x y z
N LEU A 1 -27.21 -18.36 7.62
CA LEU A 1 -26.62 -17.18 8.30
C LEU A 1 -25.19 -16.90 7.84
N LEU A 2 -24.24 -17.84 7.94
CA LEU A 2 -22.83 -17.63 7.53
C LEU A 2 -22.62 -17.08 6.11
N GLN A 3 -23.46 -17.48 5.14
CA GLN A 3 -23.38 -16.98 3.75
C GLN A 3 -23.60 -15.46 3.62
N THR A 4 -24.20 -14.80 4.62
CA THR A 4 -24.41 -13.34 4.60
C THR A 4 -23.27 -12.58 5.27
N VAL A 5 -22.33 -13.30 5.90
CA VAL A 5 -21.13 -12.74 6.55
C VAL A 5 -19.99 -12.69 5.53
N ARG A 6 -19.31 -11.54 5.45
CA ARG A 6 -18.15 -11.33 4.58
C ARG A 6 -16.88 -11.84 5.24
N LEU A 7 -16.83 -13.17 5.42
CA LEU A 7 -15.77 -13.84 6.17
C LEU A 7 -14.37 -13.53 5.62
N ALA A 8 -14.22 -13.39 4.30
CA ALA A 8 -12.92 -13.09 3.69
C ALA A 8 -12.42 -11.66 3.98
N LEU A 9 -13.25 -10.81 4.58
CA LEU A 9 -12.86 -9.46 5.03
C LEU A 9 -12.54 -9.40 6.53
N LEU A 10 -12.70 -10.49 7.27
CA LEU A 10 -12.22 -10.57 8.65
C LEU A 10 -10.68 -10.54 8.68
N PRO A 11 -10.05 -10.12 9.79
CA PRO A 11 -8.61 -10.26 9.98
C PRO A 11 -8.15 -11.70 9.68
N ALA A 12 -7.03 -11.86 8.98
CA ALA A 12 -6.57 -13.16 8.47
C ALA A 12 -6.41 -14.19 9.60
N ILE A 13 -5.74 -13.77 10.68
CA ILE A 13 -5.50 -14.58 11.87
C ILE A 13 -6.83 -15.04 12.47
N TYR A 14 -7.77 -14.12 12.70
CA TYR A 14 -9.07 -14.45 13.28
C TYR A 14 -9.88 -15.44 12.41
N LEU A 15 -9.86 -15.24 11.09
CA LEU A 15 -10.54 -16.16 10.16
C LEU A 15 -9.94 -17.57 10.21
N MET A 16 -8.61 -17.68 10.24
CA MET A 16 -7.90 -18.97 10.16
C MET A 16 -7.82 -19.68 11.52
N GLU A 17 -7.65 -18.95 12.61
CA GLU A 17 -7.41 -19.53 13.94
C GLU A 17 -8.65 -19.64 14.80
N ASN A 18 -9.66 -18.76 14.61
CA ASN A 18 -10.89 -18.78 15.42
C ASN A 18 -12.08 -19.30 14.63
N VAL A 19 -12.34 -18.79 13.42
CA VAL A 19 -13.54 -19.17 12.66
C VAL A 19 -13.41 -20.55 12.02
N ALA A 20 -12.26 -20.86 11.43
CA ALA A 20 -12.06 -22.14 10.75
C ALA A 20 -11.95 -23.34 11.70
N THR A 21 -11.59 -23.10 12.96
CA THR A 21 -11.39 -24.12 14.00
C THR A 21 -12.64 -24.33 14.87
N GLU A 22 -13.68 -23.51 14.70
CA GLU A 22 -14.88 -23.53 15.53
C GLU A 22 -15.68 -24.85 15.33
N GLU A 23 -16.21 -25.38 16.43
CA GLU A 23 -16.81 -26.72 16.48
C GLU A 23 -18.10 -26.82 15.65
N LEU A 24 -18.96 -25.80 15.68
CA LEU A 24 -20.19 -25.75 14.87
C LEU A 24 -19.89 -25.61 13.37
N ILE A 25 -18.79 -24.94 13.00
CA ILE A 25 -18.32 -24.85 11.61
C ILE A 25 -17.80 -26.20 11.12
N THR A 26 -16.94 -26.85 11.91
CA THR A 26 -16.29 -28.12 11.53
C THR A 26 -17.26 -29.29 11.49
N LYS A 27 -18.29 -29.30 12.35
CA LYS A 27 -19.35 -30.33 12.36
C LYS A 27 -20.30 -30.26 11.16
N HIS A 28 -20.38 -29.13 10.47
CA HIS A 28 -21.36 -28.93 9.39
C HIS A 28 -20.70 -28.66 8.04
N ARG A 29 -20.82 -29.62 7.11
CA ARG A 29 -20.16 -29.58 5.78
C ARG A 29 -20.36 -28.27 5.02
N LYS A 30 -21.59 -27.76 4.91
CA LYS A 30 -21.84 -26.50 4.18
C LYS A 30 -21.16 -25.30 4.83
N SER A 31 -21.06 -25.29 6.16
CA SER A 31 -20.40 -24.20 6.90
C SER A 31 -18.89 -24.22 6.63
N LYS A 32 -18.30 -25.42 6.63
CA LYS A 32 -16.91 -25.63 6.25
C LYS A 32 -16.60 -25.16 4.83
N ASP A 33 -17.42 -25.54 3.85
CA ASP A 33 -17.24 -25.14 2.45
C ASP A 33 -17.24 -23.59 2.29
N ILE A 34 -18.12 -22.90 3.01
CA ILE A 34 -18.20 -21.42 3.02
C ILE A 34 -16.93 -20.80 3.62
N VAL A 35 -16.42 -21.35 4.72
CA VAL A 35 -15.20 -20.84 5.38
C VAL A 35 -13.98 -21.11 4.53
N GLU A 36 -13.87 -22.28 3.90
CA GLU A 36 -12.78 -22.59 2.96
C GLU A 36 -12.78 -21.66 1.74
N GLU A 37 -13.96 -21.35 1.18
CA GLU A 37 -14.09 -20.36 0.12
C GLU A 37 -13.62 -18.97 0.58
N ALA A 38 -14.01 -18.57 1.79
CA ALA A 38 -13.60 -17.31 2.38
C ALA A 38 -12.08 -17.23 2.61
N ILE A 39 -11.45 -18.32 3.04
CA ILE A 39 -9.99 -18.41 3.20
C ILE A 39 -9.30 -18.27 1.83
N ARG A 40 -9.77 -18.98 0.79
CA ARG A 40 -9.22 -18.83 -0.57
C ARG A 40 -9.33 -17.38 -1.05
N CYS A 41 -10.48 -16.75 -0.82
CA CYS A 41 -10.68 -15.34 -1.17
C CYS A 41 -9.78 -14.40 -0.38
N LYS A 42 -9.61 -14.63 0.94
CA LYS A 42 -8.71 -13.84 1.80
C LYS A 42 -7.27 -13.95 1.31
N LEU A 43 -6.81 -15.15 0.97
CA LEU A 43 -5.45 -15.37 0.44
C LEU A 43 -5.24 -14.61 -0.87
N LYS A 44 -6.20 -14.67 -1.80
CA LYS A 44 -6.15 -13.87 -3.03
C LYS A 44 -6.10 -12.37 -2.78
N ILE A 45 -6.90 -11.86 -1.85
CA ILE A 45 -6.89 -10.44 -1.46
C ILE A 45 -5.52 -10.06 -0.89
N LEU A 46 -4.98 -10.86 0.03
CA LEU A 46 -3.69 -10.60 0.66
C LEU A 46 -2.52 -10.63 -0.34
N GLN A 47 -2.63 -11.47 -1.38
CA GLN A 47 -1.63 -11.64 -2.42
C GLN A 47 -1.86 -10.70 -3.63
N ASN A 48 -2.92 -9.90 -3.64
CA ASN A 48 -3.39 -9.16 -4.84
C ASN A 48 -3.53 -10.06 -6.09
N ASP A 49 -3.90 -11.33 -5.91
CA ASP A 49 -4.01 -12.33 -6.97
C ASP A 49 -5.39 -12.26 -7.66
N GLY A 50 -5.47 -11.40 -8.67
CA GLY A 50 -6.63 -11.26 -9.54
C GLY A 50 -7.87 -10.68 -8.86
N VAL A 51 -9.00 -10.73 -9.57
CA VAL A 51 -10.27 -10.16 -9.09
C VAL A 51 -11.02 -11.21 -8.27
N VAL A 52 -11.31 -10.88 -7.00
CA VAL A 52 -12.12 -11.73 -6.12
C VAL A 52 -13.59 -11.30 -6.20
N THR A 53 -14.44 -12.13 -6.81
CA THR A 53 -15.85 -11.81 -7.06
C THR A 53 -16.83 -12.45 -6.07
N SER A 54 -16.35 -13.33 -5.19
CA SER A 54 -17.22 -14.03 -4.22
C SER A 54 -17.92 -13.04 -3.27
N LEU A 55 -19.16 -13.35 -2.91
CA LEU A 55 -19.96 -12.57 -1.97
C LEU A 55 -19.30 -12.49 -0.58
N CYS A 56 -18.53 -13.51 -0.19
CA CYS A 56 -17.82 -13.51 1.09
C CYS A 56 -16.66 -12.51 1.14
N ALA A 57 -16.23 -12.02 -0.02
CA ALA A 57 -15.07 -11.15 -0.22
C ALA A 57 -15.42 -9.77 -0.76
N ARG A 58 -16.69 -9.53 -1.09
CA ARG A 58 -17.16 -8.26 -1.62
C ARG A 58 -17.45 -7.28 -0.47
N PRO A 59 -16.73 -6.14 -0.34
CA PRO A 59 -17.01 -5.15 0.68
C PRO A 59 -18.46 -4.66 0.63
N ARG A 60 -19.04 -4.40 1.81
CA ARG A 60 -20.43 -3.96 1.97
C ARG A 60 -20.64 -2.55 1.38
N LYS A 61 -19.58 -1.75 1.34
CA LYS A 61 -19.47 -0.48 0.60
C LYS A 61 -18.47 -0.69 -0.55
N THR A 62 -18.96 -0.93 -1.77
CA THR A 62 -18.14 -0.77 -2.97
C THR A 62 -18.16 0.71 -3.32
N GLY A 63 -17.14 1.44 -2.89
CA GLY A 63 -16.99 2.86 -3.21
C GLY A 63 -15.54 3.14 -3.55
N HIS A 64 -15.32 4.07 -4.48
CA HIS A 64 -14.01 4.67 -4.66
C HIS A 64 -13.71 5.52 -3.42
N ALA A 65 -12.51 5.36 -2.85
CA ALA A 65 -12.02 6.20 -1.79
C ALA A 65 -10.97 7.14 -2.39
N LEU A 66 -11.06 8.42 -2.06
CA LEU A 66 -10.03 9.39 -2.36
C LEU A 66 -9.25 9.69 -1.08
N PHE A 67 -7.97 9.34 -1.09
CA PHE A 67 -7.06 9.66 0.00
C PHE A 67 -6.21 10.88 -0.36
N LEU A 68 -5.96 11.73 0.63
CA LEU A 68 -5.04 12.85 0.54
C LEU A 68 -3.87 12.60 1.50
N LEU A 69 -2.67 12.68 0.97
CA LEU A 69 -1.42 12.54 1.68
C LEU A 69 -0.31 13.25 0.90
N GLY A 70 0.66 13.82 1.61
CA GLY A 70 1.81 14.50 1.01
C GLY A 70 1.80 16.01 1.19
N GLY A 71 2.70 16.64 0.45
CA GLY A 71 3.02 18.07 0.58
C GLY A 71 4.51 18.31 0.31
N GLN A 72 4.83 19.49 -0.23
CA GLN A 72 6.21 19.90 -0.52
C GLN A 72 6.79 20.76 0.61
N THR A 73 5.94 21.56 1.27
CA THR A 73 6.38 22.56 2.25
C THR A 73 6.57 21.97 3.64
N PHE A 74 5.57 21.24 4.13
CA PHE A 74 5.55 20.66 5.47
C PHE A 74 5.63 19.15 5.41
N MET A 75 6.18 18.54 6.47
CA MET A 75 6.11 17.09 6.63
C MET A 75 4.65 16.68 6.72
N CYS A 76 4.27 15.70 5.92
CA CYS A 76 2.99 15.04 6.06
C CYS A 76 3.18 13.89 7.06
N ASP A 77 2.40 13.94 8.13
CA ASP A 77 2.35 12.96 9.21
C ASP A 77 1.02 12.20 9.22
N LYS A 78 0.11 12.52 8.29
CA LYS A 78 -1.27 12.03 8.35
C LYS A 78 -1.87 11.72 6.98
N LEU A 79 -2.62 10.64 6.94
CA LEU A 79 -3.49 10.24 5.85
C LEU A 79 -4.90 10.78 6.08
N TYR A 80 -5.48 11.41 5.06
CA TYR A 80 -6.85 11.92 5.10
C TYR A 80 -7.72 11.20 4.07
N LEU A 81 -8.99 11.01 4.38
CA LEU A 81 -10.02 10.50 3.49
C LEU A 81 -10.98 11.63 3.12
N VAL A 82 -11.29 11.75 1.83
CA VAL A 82 -12.33 12.68 1.37
C VAL A 82 -13.69 11.98 1.42
N ASP A 83 -14.58 12.46 2.28
CA ASP A 83 -15.98 12.10 2.23
C ASP A 83 -16.68 12.97 1.19
N GLN A 84 -16.92 12.40 0.00
CA GLN A 84 -17.59 13.11 -1.09
C GLN A 84 -19.05 13.48 -0.78
N LYS A 85 -19.71 12.74 0.13
CA LYS A 85 -21.11 12.99 0.49
C LYS A 85 -21.21 14.14 1.48
N ALA A 86 -20.37 14.10 2.51
CA ALA A 86 -20.29 15.17 3.50
C ALA A 86 -19.52 16.40 2.99
N LYS A 87 -18.74 16.25 1.91
CA LYS A 87 -17.77 17.24 1.41
C LYS A 87 -16.73 17.64 2.46
N GLU A 88 -16.32 16.66 3.26
CA GLU A 88 -15.38 16.84 4.36
C GLU A 88 -14.09 16.05 4.13
N ILE A 89 -13.00 16.53 4.73
CA ILE A 89 -11.71 15.84 4.76
C ILE A 89 -11.54 15.29 6.18
N ILE A 90 -11.49 13.97 6.30
CA ILE A 90 -11.48 13.26 7.57
C ILE A 90 -10.08 12.69 7.83
N PRO A 91 -9.45 12.98 8.98
CA PRO A 91 -8.19 12.35 9.36
C PRO A 91 -8.40 10.83 9.58
N LYS A 92 -7.51 9.99 9.04
CA LYS A 92 -7.64 8.52 9.13
C LYS A 92 -6.54 7.82 9.89
N ALA A 93 -5.28 8.03 9.52
CA ALA A 93 -4.16 7.32 10.13
C ALA A 93 -2.91 8.19 10.14
N ASP A 94 -2.10 8.04 11.18
CA ASP A 94 -0.81 8.70 11.28
C ASP A 94 0.24 7.91 10.48
N ILE A 95 1.06 8.63 9.71
CA ILE A 95 2.15 8.06 8.91
C ILE A 95 3.31 7.77 9.88
N PRO A 96 3.78 6.51 10.01
CA PRO A 96 4.80 6.14 11.02
C PRO A 96 6.13 6.89 10.92
N SER A 97 6.40 7.52 9.77
CA SER A 97 7.59 8.34 9.54
C SER A 97 7.20 9.55 8.70
N PRO A 98 6.90 10.69 9.35
CA PRO A 98 6.52 11.92 8.68
C PRO A 98 7.56 12.37 7.66
N ARG A 99 7.09 12.76 6.48
CA ARG A 99 7.96 13.02 5.33
C ARG A 99 7.30 13.94 4.34
N LYS A 100 8.11 14.55 3.48
CA LYS A 100 7.68 15.41 2.36
C LYS A 100 8.27 14.93 1.04
N GLU A 101 7.75 15.42 -0.08
CA GLU A 101 8.28 15.13 -1.42
C GLU A 101 8.38 13.61 -1.72
N PHE A 102 7.55 12.80 -1.08
CA PHE A 102 7.39 11.38 -1.39
C PHE A 102 6.36 11.21 -2.51
N SER A 103 6.34 10.01 -3.11
CA SER A 103 5.31 9.64 -4.08
C SER A 103 4.35 8.64 -3.45
N ALA A 104 3.07 8.73 -3.82
CA ALA A 104 2.02 7.84 -3.37
C ALA A 104 1.34 7.15 -4.55
N CYS A 105 1.09 5.85 -4.43
CA CYS A 105 0.42 5.06 -5.45
C CYS A 105 -0.50 4.02 -4.82
N ALA A 106 -1.68 3.80 -5.40
CA ALA A 106 -2.62 2.78 -4.95
C ALA A 106 -2.49 1.52 -5.82
N ILE A 107 -2.40 0.36 -5.18
CA ILE A 107 -2.50 -0.96 -5.83
C ILE A 107 -3.54 -1.77 -5.07
N GLY A 108 -4.68 -2.04 -5.71
CA GLY A 108 -5.80 -2.73 -5.06
C GLY A 108 -6.31 -1.95 -3.83
N CYS A 109 -6.35 -2.62 -2.67
CA CYS A 109 -6.76 -2.03 -1.39
C CYS A 109 -5.57 -1.52 -0.55
N LYS A 110 -4.43 -1.22 -1.19
CA LYS A 110 -3.22 -0.76 -0.50
C LYS A 110 -2.72 0.55 -1.09
N VAL A 111 -2.29 1.47 -0.24
CA VAL A 111 -1.66 2.74 -0.62
C VAL A 111 -0.19 2.67 -0.25
N TYR A 112 0.68 2.82 -1.24
CA TYR A 112 2.13 2.77 -1.10
C TYR A 112 2.67 4.19 -1.06
N ILE A 113 3.46 4.50 -0.03
CA ILE A 113 4.30 5.69 0.06
C ILE A 113 5.74 5.26 -0.22
N THR A 114 6.40 5.96 -1.14
CA THR A 114 7.78 5.66 -1.52
C THR A 114 8.68 6.88 -1.33
N GLY A 115 9.84 6.67 -0.69
CA GLY A 115 10.90 7.67 -0.58
C GLY A 115 10.50 8.95 0.15
N GLY A 116 10.94 10.08 -0.39
CA GLY A 116 10.77 11.41 0.19
C GLY A 116 11.89 11.82 1.13
N ARG A 117 11.71 12.96 1.79
CA ARG A 117 12.64 13.54 2.77
C ARG A 117 12.02 13.55 4.17
N GLY A 118 12.74 12.96 5.12
CA GLY A 118 12.40 13.01 6.55
C GLY A 118 13.07 14.18 7.28
N SER A 119 12.90 14.24 8.60
CA SER A 119 13.48 15.28 9.48
C SER A 119 15.00 15.20 9.63
N GLU A 120 15.59 14.02 9.47
CA GLU A 120 17.05 13.82 9.59
C GLU A 120 17.83 14.21 8.31
N ASN A 121 17.30 15.13 7.49
CA ASN A 121 17.89 15.62 6.23
C ASN A 121 18.25 14.53 5.18
N GLY A 122 17.85 13.29 5.41
CA GLY A 122 18.11 12.17 4.53
C GLY A 122 17.03 11.99 3.47
N VAL A 123 17.47 11.73 2.24
CA VAL A 123 16.63 11.15 1.21
C VAL A 123 16.35 9.69 1.59
N SER A 124 15.08 9.29 1.62
CA SER A 124 14.67 7.97 2.09
C SER A 124 14.55 6.96 0.94
N LYS A 125 14.86 5.69 1.25
CA LYS A 125 14.53 4.52 0.43
C LYS A 125 13.32 3.75 0.96
N ASP A 126 12.76 4.18 2.09
CA ASP A 126 11.69 3.43 2.75
C ASP A 126 10.41 3.42 1.92
N VAL A 127 9.68 2.32 2.06
CA VAL A 127 8.37 2.11 1.47
C VAL A 127 7.39 1.73 2.57
N TRP A 128 6.34 2.53 2.71
CA TRP A 128 5.25 2.29 3.67
C TRP A 128 3.99 1.91 2.92
N VAL A 129 3.26 0.93 3.44
CA VAL A 129 2.05 0.40 2.82
C VAL A 129 0.92 0.51 3.82
N TYR A 130 -0.09 1.32 3.47
CA TYR A 130 -1.34 1.40 4.21
C TYR A 130 -2.34 0.41 3.63
N ASP A 131 -2.78 -0.55 4.44
CA ASP A 131 -3.84 -1.47 4.10
C ASP A 131 -5.20 -0.83 4.42
N THR A 132 -6.02 -0.53 3.42
CA THR A 132 -7.29 0.16 3.62
C THR A 132 -8.39 -0.74 4.20
N LEU A 133 -8.17 -2.06 4.26
CA LEU A 133 -9.10 -3.02 4.85
C LEU A 133 -8.85 -3.18 6.35
N HIS A 134 -7.59 -3.22 6.76
CA HIS A 134 -7.18 -3.37 8.16
C HIS A 134 -6.91 -2.01 8.83
N GLU A 135 -6.81 -0.94 8.04
CA GLU A 135 -6.48 0.42 8.47
C GLU A 135 -5.12 0.53 9.17
N GLU A 136 -4.16 -0.31 8.73
CA GLU A 136 -2.85 -0.44 9.34
C GLU A 136 -1.71 -0.11 8.36
N TRP A 137 -0.64 0.47 8.90
CA TRP A 137 0.61 0.69 8.18
C TRP A 137 1.56 -0.48 8.38
N SER A 138 2.24 -0.86 7.29
CA SER A 138 3.30 -1.86 7.30
C SER A 138 4.48 -1.38 6.46
N LYS A 139 5.67 -1.92 6.72
CA LYS A 139 6.88 -1.60 5.96
C LYS A 139 7.08 -2.64 4.86
N ALA A 140 7.29 -2.18 3.62
CA ALA A 140 7.68 -3.03 2.50
C ALA A 140 9.19 -2.99 2.28
N ALA A 141 9.69 -3.82 1.34
CA ALA A 141 11.10 -3.77 0.96
C ALA A 141 11.47 -2.35 0.52
N PRO A 142 12.63 -1.82 0.97
CA PRO A 142 13.08 -0.50 0.58
C PRO A 142 13.44 -0.48 -0.92
N MET A 143 13.28 0.68 -1.55
CA MET A 143 13.77 0.92 -2.92
C MET A 143 15.28 0.69 -2.99
N LEU A 144 15.78 0.40 -4.19
CA LEU A 144 17.21 0.25 -4.46
C LEU A 144 17.91 1.61 -4.34
N VAL A 145 17.25 2.69 -4.76
CA VAL A 145 17.79 4.05 -4.73
C VAL A 145 16.91 4.98 -3.92
N ALA A 146 17.52 5.63 -2.93
CA ALA A 146 16.87 6.66 -2.15
C ALA A 146 16.55 7.88 -3.04
N ARG A 147 15.30 8.32 -3.02
CA ARG A 147 14.84 9.43 -3.88
C ARG A 147 13.71 10.26 -3.26
N PHE A 148 13.58 11.49 -3.73
CA PHE A 148 12.49 12.43 -3.44
C PHE A 148 12.07 13.17 -4.70
N GLY A 149 10.85 13.74 -4.72
CA GLY A 149 10.32 14.46 -5.88
C GLY A 149 10.05 13.58 -7.10
N HIS A 150 9.96 12.26 -6.92
CA HIS A 150 9.76 11.30 -7.99
C HIS A 150 8.28 11.02 -8.30
N GLY A 151 8.02 10.47 -9.47
CA GLY A 151 6.72 9.92 -9.86
C GLY A 151 6.60 8.44 -9.48
N SER A 152 5.39 8.00 -9.18
CA SER A 152 5.06 6.57 -9.04
C SER A 152 3.73 6.23 -9.68
N ALA A 153 3.62 5.01 -10.22
CA ALA A 153 2.43 4.54 -10.91
C ALA A 153 2.29 3.02 -10.81
N GLU A 154 1.06 2.54 -10.86
CA GLU A 154 0.74 1.12 -10.93
C GLU A 154 0.68 0.69 -12.39
N LEU A 155 1.30 -0.46 -12.70
CA LEU A 155 1.13 -1.14 -13.97
C LEU A 155 1.19 -2.65 -13.75
N LYS A 156 0.11 -3.34 -14.11
CA LYS A 156 -0.01 -4.81 -14.01
C LYS A 156 0.31 -5.30 -12.59
N HIS A 157 -0.28 -4.65 -11.59
CA HIS A 157 -0.14 -4.93 -10.16
C HIS A 157 1.27 -4.73 -9.59
N CYS A 158 2.17 -4.10 -10.36
CA CYS A 158 3.49 -3.71 -9.91
C CYS A 158 3.57 -2.20 -9.73
N LEU A 159 4.35 -1.76 -8.75
CA LEU A 159 4.61 -0.35 -8.51
C LEU A 159 5.85 0.08 -9.28
N TYR A 160 5.74 1.09 -10.13
CA TYR A 160 6.86 1.70 -10.81
C TYR A 160 7.21 3.02 -10.16
N VAL A 161 8.50 3.26 -9.96
CA VAL A 161 9.04 4.49 -9.41
C VAL A 161 10.03 5.07 -10.41
N VAL A 162 9.80 6.32 -10.81
CA VAL A 162 10.43 6.96 -11.97
C VAL A 162 11.03 8.30 -11.57
N GLY A 163 12.31 8.49 -11.90
CA GLY A 163 13.01 9.77 -11.75
C GLY A 163 13.12 10.24 -10.30
N GLY A 164 12.98 11.55 -10.12
CA GLY A 164 13.23 12.29 -8.89
C GLY A 164 14.70 12.55 -8.66
N HIS A 165 15.01 12.93 -7.45
CA HIS A 165 16.32 13.39 -7.08
C HIS A 165 16.90 12.56 -5.94
N THR A 166 18.21 12.42 -5.94
CA THR A 166 18.94 11.86 -4.79
C THR A 166 19.96 12.88 -4.26
N ALA A 167 20.40 12.68 -3.02
CA ALA A 167 21.49 13.46 -2.46
C ALA A 167 22.82 12.98 -3.07
N ALA A 168 23.67 13.91 -3.51
CA ALA A 168 25.02 13.57 -3.90
C ALA A 168 25.77 12.93 -2.71
N THR A 169 26.27 11.71 -2.89
CA THR A 169 27.02 10.99 -1.86
C THR A 169 28.24 11.79 -1.43
N GLY A 170 28.37 12.07 -0.12
CA GLY A 170 29.57 12.67 0.47
C GLY A 170 29.62 14.20 0.52
N CYS A 171 28.51 14.89 0.25
CA CYS A 171 28.50 16.35 0.27
C CYS A 171 27.48 16.93 1.27
N LEU A 172 27.81 18.10 1.83
CA LEU A 172 27.09 18.84 2.88
C LEU A 172 25.59 19.05 2.57
N PRO A 173 24.72 19.36 3.55
CA PRO A 173 23.27 19.54 3.37
C PRO A 173 22.84 20.57 2.31
N ALA A 174 23.75 21.38 1.78
CA ALA A 174 23.53 22.33 0.69
C ALA A 174 23.91 21.79 -0.71
N SER A 175 24.19 20.49 -0.84
CA SER A 175 24.72 19.92 -2.08
C SER A 175 23.66 19.83 -3.18
N PRO A 176 24.06 20.01 -4.46
CA PRO A 176 23.14 19.91 -5.58
C PRO A 176 22.52 18.51 -5.61
N SER A 177 21.20 18.46 -5.74
CA SER A 177 20.48 17.21 -5.92
C SER A 177 20.73 16.67 -7.33
N VAL A 178 20.95 15.36 -7.44
CA VAL A 178 21.20 14.71 -8.73
C VAL A 178 19.89 14.16 -9.26
N SER A 179 19.47 14.60 -10.45
CA SER A 179 18.31 14.05 -11.14
C SER A 179 18.57 12.61 -11.58
N LEU A 180 17.64 11.72 -11.26
CA LEU A 180 17.75 10.30 -11.52
C LEU A 180 17.16 9.97 -12.89
N LYS A 181 17.87 9.12 -13.63
CA LYS A 181 17.33 8.43 -14.82
C LYS A 181 16.75 7.07 -14.49
N GLN A 182 17.03 6.58 -13.28
CA GLN A 182 16.75 5.21 -12.87
C GLN A 182 15.25 5.00 -12.65
N VAL A 183 14.73 3.93 -13.23
CA VAL A 183 13.37 3.46 -13.00
C VAL A 183 13.44 2.12 -12.30
N GLU A 184 12.63 1.96 -11.26
CA GLU A 184 12.55 0.74 -10.47
C GLU A 184 11.13 0.20 -10.47
N GLN A 185 11.00 -1.12 -10.55
CA GLN A 185 9.74 -1.84 -10.44
C GLN A 185 9.74 -2.64 -9.14
N TYR A 186 8.69 -2.49 -8.36
CA TYR A 186 8.40 -3.30 -7.19
C TYR A 186 7.28 -4.27 -7.49
N ASP A 187 7.53 -5.53 -7.16
CA ASP A 187 6.54 -6.59 -7.14
C ASP A 187 6.06 -6.83 -5.71
N PRO A 188 4.78 -6.51 -5.40
CA PRO A 188 4.20 -6.75 -4.08
C PRO A 188 4.12 -8.23 -3.67
N VAL A 189 4.11 -9.16 -4.64
CA VAL A 189 4.00 -10.60 -4.37
C VAL A 189 5.32 -11.13 -3.84
N THR A 190 6.42 -10.76 -4.49
CA THR A 190 7.77 -11.19 -4.07
C THR A 190 8.42 -10.24 -3.07
N ASN A 191 7.81 -9.07 -2.82
CA ASN A 191 8.34 -7.99 -1.97
C ASN A 191 9.77 -7.61 -2.38
N LYS A 192 10.00 -7.40 -3.68
CA LYS A 192 11.32 -7.11 -4.25
C LYS A 192 11.26 -5.98 -5.26
N TRP A 193 12.34 -5.21 -5.28
CA TRP A 193 12.60 -4.18 -6.28
C TRP A 193 13.56 -4.70 -7.35
N THR A 194 13.32 -4.29 -8.58
CA THR A 194 14.16 -4.59 -9.74
C THR A 194 14.38 -3.34 -10.56
N MET A 195 15.59 -3.19 -11.12
CA MET A 195 15.89 -2.12 -12.06
C MET A 195 15.25 -2.42 -13.41
N VAL A 196 14.59 -1.43 -14.00
CA VAL A 196 14.07 -1.52 -15.38
C VAL A 196 14.77 -0.49 -16.28
N ALA A 197 14.33 -0.42 -17.54
CA ALA A 197 14.91 0.50 -18.51
C ALA A 197 14.90 1.96 -17.97
N PRO A 198 16.05 2.66 -17.99
CA PRO A 198 16.12 4.02 -17.48
C PRO A 198 15.48 5.01 -18.46
N LEU A 199 15.19 6.20 -17.97
CA LEU A 199 14.84 7.35 -18.79
C LEU A 199 16.03 7.80 -19.64
N ARG A 200 15.73 8.45 -20.77
CA ARG A 200 16.76 9.06 -21.64
C ARG A 200 17.50 10.19 -20.90
N GLU A 201 16.75 10.98 -20.15
CA GLU A 201 17.22 12.12 -19.38
C GLU A 201 16.72 12.05 -17.94
N GLY A 202 17.43 12.71 -17.02
CA GLY A 202 17.05 12.72 -15.61
C GLY A 202 15.96 13.76 -15.39
N VAL A 203 14.94 13.39 -14.64
CA VAL A 203 13.82 14.26 -14.24
C VAL A 203 13.65 14.21 -12.74
#